data_AF-Q9FVJ9-F1
#
_entry.id   AF-Q9FVJ9-F1
#
_cell.length_a   1.000
_cell.length_b   1.000
_cell.length_c   1.000
_cell.angle_alpha   90.00
_cell.angle_beta   90.00
_cell.angle_gamma   90.00
#
_symmetry.space_group_name_H-M   'P 1'
#
loop_
_entity.id
_entity.type
_entity.pdbx_description
1 polymer ?
#
loop_
_entity_poly.entity_id
_entity_poly.type
_entity_poly.pdbx_seq_one_letter_code
_entity_poly.pdbx_strand_id
1 'polypeptide(L)'
;YRIRHEIVEYAYQRTKNFERLTFLYLITGYMDKVGFMCKIAGQNNNLMGQFHNALYLGDARKRAEILENAGQLPLAYVTAATHGLTEIAERLAAELGENVPSLPEGKTRSLLIPPAPLISSVDWPLLRVMRGIFEGGLDATGRAEVEEDDEAAGADWGDEDLDIVDASDAVANGGDGFDPEEGEANEVDGEEGGWDLEDLELPEPETPKAAGNARSTVFVAPTPGMPVSQIWTQKSSLAGEHAAAGNFDTAMRLLSRQVGHKNFVPLKPIFSISKGQSFNLRALATAPVISIAVEKGWSESSIPNVRGPPSLVFTFSQMEDRLKAAYKATTEGKFPEALRQFLNILHTIPLIVVDSRREVDEVKELIEIVREYVLGLRMELKRKELKDNVNRQQELAAYFTNCKLQRVHMRLVLSNAMALCYKQKNFATAEHFARLLLENSPNEVQAKKARQVQQQCNGKQDSHELNYDYRNPFVVCGSTYVPIYRGQKDISCAYCGSRFVPNIEGQLCTICELAVVGADASGLLCSPTQ
;
A
#
# COMPACT_ATOMS: atom_id res chain seq x y z
N TYR A 1 -35.35 -4.56 4.66
CA TYR A 1 -35.69 -4.83 6.07
C TYR A 1 -34.43 -4.96 6.90
N ARG A 2 -33.85 -3.83 7.33
CA ARG A 2 -32.85 -3.85 8.41
C ARG A 2 -33.61 -3.51 9.68
N ILE A 3 -33.53 -4.40 10.66
CA ILE A 3 -34.39 -4.39 11.84
C ILE A 3 -33.79 -3.38 12.82
N ARG A 4 -34.58 -2.39 13.27
CA ARG A 4 -34.22 -1.45 14.35
C ARG A 4 -34.02 -2.24 15.64
N HIS A 5 -32.89 -2.06 16.33
CA HIS A 5 -32.66 -2.75 17.60
C HIS A 5 -33.70 -2.37 18.65
N GLU A 6 -34.13 -1.10 18.65
CA GLU A 6 -35.15 -0.56 19.56
C GLU A 6 -36.52 -1.23 19.41
N ILE A 7 -36.94 -1.53 18.18
CA ILE A 7 -38.21 -2.23 17.93
C ILE A 7 -38.16 -3.66 18.46
N VAL A 8 -37.03 -4.34 18.28
CA VAL A 8 -36.85 -5.71 18.76
C VAL A 8 -36.76 -5.75 20.28
N GLU A 9 -36.06 -4.78 20.88
CA GLU A 9 -36.00 -4.59 22.33
C GLU A 9 -37.41 -4.37 22.90
N TYR A 10 -38.19 -3.45 22.32
CA TYR A 10 -39.57 -3.20 22.71
C TYR A 10 -40.47 -4.43 22.56
N ALA A 11 -40.34 -5.17 21.45
CA ALA A 11 -41.09 -6.39 21.21
C ALA A 11 -40.76 -7.50 22.23
N TYR A 12 -39.48 -7.68 22.57
CA TYR A 12 -39.07 -8.67 23.57
C TYR A 12 -39.46 -8.28 25.00
N GLN A 13 -39.44 -6.98 25.33
CA GLN A 13 -39.96 -6.48 26.60
C GLN A 13 -41.47 -6.71 26.72
N ARG A 14 -42.25 -6.39 25.69
CA ARG A 14 -43.70 -6.63 25.67
C ARG A 14 -44.07 -8.11 25.75
N THR A 15 -43.31 -8.95 25.07
CA THR A 15 -43.53 -10.42 25.08
C THR A 15 -42.90 -11.11 26.28
N LYS A 16 -42.24 -10.36 27.19
CA LYS A 16 -41.54 -10.86 28.39
C LYS A 16 -40.51 -11.95 28.09
N ASN A 17 -39.92 -11.95 26.89
CA ASN A 17 -38.91 -12.93 26.49
C ASN A 17 -37.50 -12.44 26.86
N PHE A 18 -37.18 -12.53 28.15
CA PHE A 18 -35.94 -11.98 28.71
C PHE A 18 -34.68 -12.71 28.23
N GLU A 19 -34.76 -14.01 27.88
CA GLU A 19 -33.59 -14.76 27.41
C GLU A 19 -33.09 -14.25 26.04
N ARG A 20 -34.02 -14.02 25.11
CA ARG A 20 -33.70 -13.45 23.79
C ARG A 20 -33.26 -12.00 23.89
N LEU A 21 -33.81 -11.26 24.86
CA LEU A 21 -33.42 -9.89 25.14
C LEU A 21 -31.98 -9.80 25.68
N THR A 22 -31.61 -10.63 26.66
CA THR A 22 -30.22 -10.71 27.13
C THR A 22 -29.27 -11.08 25.99
N PHE A 23 -29.63 -12.05 25.15
CA PHE A 23 -28.81 -12.46 24.03
C PHE A 23 -28.62 -11.34 23.00
N LEU A 24 -29.66 -10.55 22.75
CA LEU A 24 -29.57 -9.34 21.92
C LEU A 24 -28.55 -8.37 22.51
N TYR A 25 -28.64 -8.04 23.80
CA TYR A 25 -27.69 -7.13 24.46
C TYR A 25 -26.24 -7.63 24.46
N LEU A 26 -26.04 -8.96 24.53
CA LEU A 26 -24.71 -9.56 24.42
C LEU A 26 -24.12 -9.37 23.02
N ILE A 27 -24.91 -9.58 21.96
CA ILE A 27 -24.46 -9.40 20.57
C ILE A 27 -24.19 -7.93 20.25
N THR A 28 -25.06 -7.03 20.73
CA THR A 28 -24.92 -5.59 20.48
C THR A 28 -23.87 -4.93 21.37
N GLY A 29 -23.39 -5.62 22.42
CA GLY A 29 -22.35 -5.15 23.33
C GLY A 29 -22.80 -4.25 24.47
N TYR A 30 -24.11 -4.18 24.77
CA TYR A 30 -24.65 -3.40 25.89
C TYR A 30 -24.59 -4.18 27.22
N MET A 31 -23.39 -4.33 27.77
CA MET A 31 -23.14 -5.14 28.98
C MET A 31 -23.84 -4.58 30.24
N ASP A 32 -24.06 -3.27 30.32
CA ASP A 32 -24.80 -2.64 31.43
C ASP A 32 -26.27 -3.10 31.46
N LYS A 33 -26.89 -3.21 30.28
CA LYS A 33 -28.25 -3.74 30.13
C LYS A 33 -28.31 -5.24 30.48
N VAL A 34 -27.27 -6.02 30.18
CA VAL A 34 -27.15 -7.43 30.65
C VAL A 34 -27.07 -7.50 32.18
N GLY A 35 -26.34 -6.57 32.82
CA GLY A 35 -26.30 -6.40 34.28
C GLY A 35 -27.67 -6.08 34.88
N PHE A 36 -28.44 -5.21 34.22
CA PHE A 36 -29.81 -4.89 34.61
C PHE A 36 -30.76 -6.09 34.46
N MET A 37 -30.65 -6.85 33.35
CA MET A 37 -31.41 -8.09 33.16
C MET A 37 -31.09 -9.14 34.25
N CYS A 38 -29.85 -9.18 34.75
CA CYS A 38 -29.48 -10.04 35.89
C CYS A 38 -30.27 -9.69 37.17
N LYS A 39 -30.48 -8.39 37.44
CA LYS A 39 -31.27 -7.92 38.60
C LYS A 39 -32.76 -8.26 38.44
N ILE A 40 -33.31 -8.08 37.25
CA ILE A 40 -34.71 -8.44 36.93
C ILE A 40 -34.93 -9.95 37.05
N ALA A 41 -34.00 -10.77 36.56
CA ALA A 41 -34.06 -12.21 36.73
C ALA A 41 -33.99 -12.62 38.22
N GLY A 42 -33.27 -11.84 39.04
CA GLY A 42 -33.29 -11.84 40.51
C GLY A 42 -34.70 -11.71 41.08
N GLN A 43 -35.36 -10.61 40.75
CA GLN A 43 -36.70 -10.26 41.24
C GLN A 43 -37.78 -11.25 40.77
N ASN A 44 -37.63 -11.82 39.58
CA ASN A 44 -38.57 -12.79 39.00
C ASN A 44 -38.29 -14.24 39.44
N ASN A 45 -37.33 -14.47 40.34
CA ASN A 45 -36.92 -15.79 40.84
C ASN A 45 -36.53 -16.81 39.74
N ASN A 46 -36.01 -16.33 38.60
CA ASN A 46 -35.55 -17.19 37.50
C ASN A 46 -34.06 -17.51 37.65
N LEU A 47 -33.75 -18.59 38.38
CA LEU A 47 -32.38 -19.06 38.64
C LEU A 47 -31.56 -19.30 37.37
N MET A 48 -32.20 -19.83 36.31
CA MET A 48 -31.51 -20.14 35.05
C MET A 48 -31.13 -18.85 34.29
N GLY A 49 -32.03 -17.88 34.25
CA GLY A 49 -31.77 -16.56 33.66
C GLY A 49 -30.67 -15.80 34.40
N GLN A 50 -30.66 -15.87 35.74
CA GLN A 50 -29.59 -15.28 36.56
C GLN A 50 -28.23 -15.94 36.26
N PHE A 51 -28.19 -17.27 36.15
CA PHE A 51 -26.95 -17.99 35.85
C PHE A 51 -26.40 -17.67 34.45
N HIS A 52 -27.27 -17.63 33.43
CA HIS A 52 -26.88 -17.22 32.07
C HIS A 52 -26.36 -15.78 32.02
N ASN A 53 -27.03 -14.84 32.69
CA ASN A 53 -26.59 -13.44 32.73
C ASN A 53 -25.25 -13.29 33.47
N ALA A 54 -25.06 -14.01 34.59
CA ALA A 54 -23.79 -14.04 35.31
C ALA A 54 -22.66 -14.69 34.50
N LEU A 55 -22.97 -15.69 33.67
CA LEU A 55 -22.02 -16.28 32.73
C LEU A 55 -21.57 -15.29 31.66
N TYR A 56 -22.51 -14.52 31.08
CA TYR A 56 -22.19 -13.49 30.09
C TYR A 56 -21.35 -12.35 30.65
N LEU A 57 -21.60 -11.96 31.91
CA LEU A 57 -20.82 -10.94 32.62
C LEU A 57 -19.47 -11.45 33.16
N GLY A 58 -19.25 -12.77 33.15
CA GLY A 58 -18.06 -13.38 33.73
C GLY A 58 -17.99 -13.31 35.27
N ASP A 59 -19.11 -13.06 35.95
CA ASP A 59 -19.17 -12.90 37.41
C ASP A 59 -19.16 -14.26 38.11
N ALA A 60 -17.97 -14.76 38.43
CA ALA A 60 -17.79 -16.06 39.08
C ALA A 60 -18.35 -16.12 40.51
N ARG A 61 -18.43 -15.00 41.23
CA ARG A 61 -18.94 -14.95 42.61
C ARG A 61 -20.46 -15.15 42.63
N LYS A 62 -21.18 -14.41 41.79
CA LYS A 62 -22.63 -14.58 41.65
C LYS A 62 -23.01 -15.98 41.16
N ARG A 63 -22.22 -16.59 40.27
CA ARG A 63 -22.47 -17.99 39.85
C ARG A 63 -22.37 -18.97 41.01
N ALA A 64 -21.38 -18.83 41.90
CA ALA A 64 -21.26 -19.68 43.08
C ALA A 64 -22.44 -19.47 44.04
N GLU A 65 -22.85 -18.23 44.26
CA GLU A 65 -24.02 -17.88 45.10
C GLU A 65 -25.34 -18.41 44.53
N ILE A 66 -25.57 -18.31 43.22
CA ILE A 66 -26.77 -18.85 42.56
C ILE A 66 -26.83 -20.37 42.68
N LEU A 67 -25.69 -21.05 42.56
CA LEU A 67 -25.59 -22.51 42.70
C LEU A 67 -25.82 -22.97 44.15
N GLU A 68 -25.35 -22.18 45.11
CA GLU A 68 -25.61 -22.36 46.54
C GLU A 68 -27.11 -22.20 46.85
N ASN A 69 -27.74 -21.13 46.34
CA ASN A 69 -29.18 -20.87 46.48
C ASN A 69 -30.05 -21.93 45.79
N ALA A 70 -29.55 -22.59 44.73
CA ALA A 70 -30.21 -23.69 44.04
C ALA A 70 -30.03 -25.06 44.75
N GLY A 71 -29.31 -25.11 45.87
CA GLY A 71 -29.02 -26.33 46.63
C GLY A 71 -27.95 -27.25 46.01
N GLN A 72 -27.22 -26.77 44.99
CA GLN A 72 -26.16 -27.51 44.29
C GLN A 72 -24.79 -27.20 44.89
N LEU A 73 -24.62 -27.51 46.19
CA LEU A 73 -23.39 -27.24 46.95
C LEU A 73 -22.12 -27.84 46.31
N PRO A 74 -22.11 -29.09 45.78
CA PRO A 74 -20.92 -29.64 45.14
C PRO A 74 -20.46 -28.83 43.92
N LEU A 75 -21.41 -28.30 43.13
CA LEU A 75 -21.12 -27.52 41.93
C LEU A 75 -20.71 -26.08 42.26
N ALA A 76 -21.28 -25.50 43.32
CA ALA A 76 -20.85 -24.23 43.88
C ALA A 76 -19.38 -24.30 44.36
N TYR A 77 -19.01 -25.38 45.07
CA TYR A 77 -17.63 -25.62 45.52
C TYR A 77 -16.66 -25.75 44.35
N VAL A 78 -16.98 -26.56 43.34
CA VAL A 78 -16.15 -26.71 42.13
C VAL A 78 -15.98 -25.37 41.41
N THR A 79 -17.05 -24.59 41.29
CA THR A 79 -17.01 -23.26 40.67
C THR A 79 -16.12 -22.28 41.46
N ALA A 80 -16.25 -22.26 42.79
CA ALA A 80 -15.42 -21.40 43.66
C ALA A 80 -13.93 -21.79 43.61
N ALA A 81 -13.63 -23.09 43.69
CA ALA A 81 -12.26 -23.61 43.70
C ALA A 81 -11.54 -23.45 42.35
N THR A 82 -12.24 -23.66 41.23
CA THR A 82 -11.70 -23.44 39.88
C THR A 82 -11.42 -21.97 39.57
N HIS A 83 -12.21 -21.04 40.12
CA HIS A 83 -12.05 -19.60 39.93
C HIS A 83 -11.23 -18.89 41.02
N GLY A 84 -10.69 -19.62 42.00
CA GLY A 84 -9.79 -19.06 43.03
C GLY A 84 -10.49 -18.29 44.16
N LEU A 85 -11.79 -18.53 44.37
CA LEU A 85 -12.56 -17.96 45.48
C LEU A 85 -12.36 -18.82 46.74
N THR A 86 -11.21 -18.69 47.38
CA THR A 86 -10.77 -19.55 48.50
C THR A 86 -11.71 -19.49 49.71
N GLU A 87 -12.15 -18.29 50.11
CA GLU A 87 -13.05 -18.10 51.27
C GLU A 87 -14.40 -18.80 51.09
N ILE A 88 -15.00 -18.69 49.90
CA ILE A 88 -16.29 -19.33 49.57
C ILE A 88 -16.10 -20.84 49.45
N ALA A 89 -14.99 -21.29 48.86
CA ALA A 89 -14.69 -22.71 48.72
C ALA A 89 -14.45 -23.40 50.07
N GLU A 90 -13.73 -22.75 51.00
CA GLU A 90 -13.48 -23.29 52.35
C GLU A 90 -14.77 -23.40 53.18
N ARG A 91 -15.64 -22.38 53.09
CA ARG A 91 -16.96 -22.41 53.72
C ARG A 91 -17.83 -23.55 53.19
N LEU A 92 -17.91 -23.69 51.86
CA LEU A 92 -18.68 -24.76 51.22
C LEU A 92 -18.08 -26.14 51.52
N ALA A 93 -16.75 -26.28 51.60
CA ALA A 93 -16.11 -27.53 52.00
C ALA A 93 -16.47 -27.94 53.44
N ALA A 94 -16.58 -26.98 54.36
CA ALA A 94 -17.01 -27.24 55.73
C ALA A 94 -18.47 -27.72 55.81
N GLU A 95 -19.36 -27.20 54.95
CA GLU A 95 -20.76 -27.65 54.86
C GLU A 95 -20.93 -29.01 54.17
N LEU A 96 -20.06 -29.35 53.22
CA LEU A 96 -20.09 -30.62 52.46
C LEU A 96 -19.42 -31.80 53.17
N GLY A 97 -18.51 -31.56 54.12
CA GLY A 97 -17.87 -32.60 54.94
C GLY A 97 -17.12 -33.65 54.10
N GLU A 98 -17.59 -34.91 54.13
CA GLU A 98 -16.99 -36.03 53.37
C GLU A 98 -17.40 -36.08 51.89
N ASN A 99 -18.37 -35.26 51.45
CA ASN A 99 -18.89 -35.27 50.07
C ASN A 99 -18.20 -34.25 49.16
N VAL A 100 -16.97 -33.84 49.47
CA VAL A 100 -16.22 -32.85 48.68
C VAL A 100 -15.71 -33.48 47.39
N PRO A 101 -16.07 -32.95 46.20
CA PRO A 101 -15.58 -33.48 44.93
C PRO A 101 -14.07 -33.29 44.75
N SER A 102 -13.36 -34.32 44.30
CA SER A 102 -11.95 -34.22 43.91
C SER A 102 -11.80 -33.42 42.60
N LEU A 103 -11.01 -32.36 42.61
CA LEU A 103 -10.73 -31.55 41.41
C LEU A 103 -9.53 -32.13 40.63
N PRO A 104 -9.57 -32.15 39.29
CA PRO A 104 -8.46 -32.65 38.48
C PRO A 104 -7.23 -31.73 38.61
N GLU A 105 -6.12 -32.30 39.09
CA GLU A 105 -4.84 -31.60 39.24
C GLU A 105 -4.23 -31.26 37.87
N GLY A 106 -3.68 -30.05 37.73
CA GLY A 106 -2.89 -29.65 36.54
C GLY A 106 -3.61 -28.83 35.46
N LYS A 107 -4.90 -28.50 35.60
CA LYS A 107 -5.57 -27.54 34.69
C LYS A 107 -5.40 -26.10 35.16
N THR A 108 -4.92 -25.23 34.26
CA THR A 108 -4.82 -23.79 34.50
C THR A 108 -6.20 -23.18 34.69
N ARG A 109 -6.41 -22.46 35.80
CA ARG A 109 -7.65 -21.73 36.09
C ARG A 109 -7.94 -20.75 34.94
N SER A 110 -9.04 -20.93 34.23
CA SER A 110 -9.46 -20.02 33.15
C SER A 110 -10.84 -19.46 33.47
N LEU A 111 -10.98 -18.14 33.33
CA LEU A 111 -12.27 -17.49 33.41
C LEU A 111 -12.98 -17.72 32.06
N LEU A 112 -14.11 -18.43 32.10
CA LEU A 112 -15.02 -18.52 30.97
C LEU A 112 -15.74 -17.18 30.84
N ILE A 113 -15.19 -16.29 30.02
CA ILE A 113 -15.79 -15.02 29.65
C ILE A 113 -16.04 -15.07 28.14
N PRO A 114 -17.23 -14.71 27.65
CA PRO A 114 -17.42 -14.53 26.21
C PRO A 114 -16.42 -13.48 25.69
N PRO A 115 -15.94 -13.59 24.43
CA PRO A 115 -15.06 -12.58 23.86
C PRO A 115 -15.75 -11.21 23.91
N ALA A 116 -15.02 -10.18 24.33
CA ALA A 116 -15.55 -8.82 24.39
C ALA A 116 -15.99 -8.37 22.99
N PRO A 117 -17.23 -7.87 22.82
CA PRO A 117 -17.68 -7.36 21.54
C PRO A 117 -16.86 -6.12 21.16
N LEU A 118 -16.25 -6.15 19.97
CA LEU A 118 -15.35 -5.09 19.49
C LEU A 118 -16.08 -3.84 19.00
N ILE A 119 -17.40 -3.92 18.78
CA ILE A 119 -18.22 -2.86 18.20
C ILE A 119 -19.55 -2.84 18.96
N SER A 120 -19.91 -1.70 19.55
CA SER A 120 -21.29 -1.43 19.95
C SER A 120 -22.08 -1.10 18.68
N SER A 121 -23.04 -1.93 18.31
CA SER A 121 -23.85 -1.70 17.11
C SER A 121 -24.77 -0.52 17.33
N VAL A 122 -24.43 0.65 16.77
CA VAL A 122 -25.36 1.78 16.64
C VAL A 122 -26.33 1.48 15.50
N ASP A 123 -27.57 1.95 15.62
CA ASP A 123 -28.54 1.85 14.54
C ASP A 123 -27.98 2.50 13.26
N TRP A 124 -28.13 1.79 12.14
CA TRP A 124 -27.61 2.26 10.85
C TRP A 124 -28.38 3.52 10.42
N PRO A 125 -27.70 4.59 9.93
CA PRO A 125 -28.37 5.82 9.53
C PRO A 125 -29.44 5.54 8.48
N LEU A 126 -30.66 6.01 8.75
CA LEU A 126 -31.81 5.83 7.87
C LEU A 126 -31.79 6.87 6.75
N LEU A 127 -31.98 6.40 5.52
CA LEU A 127 -32.45 7.26 4.44
C LEU A 127 -33.94 7.51 4.65
N ARG A 128 -34.35 8.78 4.59
CA ARG A 128 -35.76 9.18 4.68
C ARG A 128 -36.50 8.61 3.47
N VAL A 129 -37.20 7.48 3.65
CA VAL A 129 -38.06 6.91 2.61
C VAL A 129 -39.42 7.59 2.74
N MET A 130 -39.88 8.27 1.69
CA MET A 130 -41.23 8.83 1.61
C MET A 130 -42.25 7.69 1.82
N ARG A 131 -43.27 7.92 2.66
CA ARG A 131 -44.37 6.96 2.89
C ARG A 131 -44.94 6.47 1.55
N GLY A 132 -45.06 5.15 1.42
CA GLY A 132 -45.61 4.52 0.22
C GLY A 132 -47.14 4.62 0.20
N ILE A 133 -47.72 4.75 -0.99
CA ILE A 133 -49.17 4.90 -1.26
C ILE A 133 -50.03 3.75 -0.67
N PHE A 134 -49.42 2.60 -0.34
CA PHE A 134 -50.12 1.46 0.27
C PHE A 134 -50.29 1.55 1.80
N GLU A 135 -49.66 2.51 2.47
CA GLU A 135 -49.73 2.62 3.93
C GLU A 135 -50.97 3.38 4.43
N GLY A 136 -51.73 4.02 3.53
CA GLY A 136 -53.00 4.71 3.85
C GLY A 136 -54.26 4.02 3.31
N GLY A 137 -54.15 2.79 2.77
CA GLY A 137 -55.23 2.15 2.00
C GLY A 137 -55.95 0.99 2.68
N LEU A 138 -55.53 0.57 3.87
CA LEU A 138 -56.06 -0.64 4.52
C LEU A 138 -57.19 -0.38 5.54
N ASP A 139 -57.50 0.89 5.83
CA ASP A 139 -58.61 1.26 6.73
C ASP A 139 -59.92 1.58 5.99
N ALA A 140 -59.95 1.49 4.66
CA ALA A 140 -61.06 2.01 3.84
C ALA A 140 -61.90 0.95 3.10
N THR A 141 -61.81 -0.35 3.42
CA THR A 141 -62.71 -1.35 2.79
C THR A 141 -63.18 -2.45 3.75
N GLY A 142 -64.31 -2.19 4.39
CA GLY A 142 -65.38 -3.19 4.53
C GLY A 142 -65.65 -3.75 5.92
N ARG A 143 -66.51 -3.08 6.69
CA ARG A 143 -67.65 -3.72 7.37
C ARG A 143 -68.76 -2.71 7.68
N ALA A 144 -69.98 -3.19 7.44
CA ALA A 144 -71.22 -2.44 7.34
C ALA A 144 -71.78 -1.93 8.67
N GLU A 145 -72.51 -0.81 8.57
CA GLU A 145 -73.68 -0.38 9.36
C GLU A 145 -73.66 -0.60 10.88
N VAL A 146 -73.35 0.46 11.63
CA VAL A 146 -74.20 0.97 12.72
C VAL A 146 -74.08 2.50 12.70
N GLU A 147 -75.18 3.20 12.42
CA GLU A 147 -75.36 4.63 12.73
C GLU A 147 -75.64 4.77 14.23
N GLU A 148 -74.81 5.54 14.95
CA GLU A 148 -75.27 6.55 15.91
C GLU A 148 -74.06 7.46 16.26
N ASP A 149 -74.35 8.76 16.30
CA ASP A 149 -73.44 9.91 16.48
C ASP A 149 -72.41 9.75 17.61
N ASP A 150 -71.16 10.17 17.36
CA ASP A 150 -70.51 11.22 18.16
C ASP A 150 -69.11 11.57 17.60
N GLU A 151 -68.96 12.87 17.32
CA GLU A 151 -67.77 13.74 17.30
C GLU A 151 -66.33 13.16 17.16
N ALA A 152 -65.70 13.56 16.06
CA ALA A 152 -64.32 14.04 15.93
C ALA A 152 -63.22 13.46 16.85
N ALA A 153 -62.36 12.60 16.29
CA ALA A 153 -60.93 12.59 16.57
C ALA A 153 -60.17 11.82 15.47
N GLY A 154 -59.69 12.53 14.46
CA GLY A 154 -58.63 12.01 13.60
C GLY A 154 -57.38 11.79 14.46
N ALA A 155 -56.92 10.54 14.51
CA ALA A 155 -55.71 10.14 15.21
C ALA A 155 -54.48 10.78 14.55
N ASP A 156 -54.20 12.00 15.01
CA ASP A 156 -52.92 12.67 14.98
C ASP A 156 -51.90 11.76 15.69
N TRP A 157 -51.03 11.09 14.91
CA TRP A 157 -49.75 10.60 15.43
C TRP A 157 -48.72 11.70 15.22
N GLY A 158 -49.04 12.87 15.77
CA GLY A 158 -48.13 13.97 15.98
C GLY A 158 -47.05 13.51 16.97
N ASP A 159 -45.80 13.69 16.56
CA ASP A 159 -44.81 14.53 17.26
C ASP A 159 -44.98 14.75 18.77
N GLU A 160 -45.24 13.69 19.53
CA GLU A 160 -44.91 13.66 20.95
C GLU A 160 -43.49 13.11 21.09
N ASP A 161 -42.60 14.02 21.50
CA ASP A 161 -41.34 13.70 22.16
C ASP A 161 -41.53 12.47 23.07
N LEU A 162 -40.96 11.34 22.64
CA LEU A 162 -40.88 10.15 23.47
C LEU A 162 -39.83 10.39 24.54
N ASP A 163 -40.23 11.11 25.59
CA ASP A 163 -39.54 11.17 26.86
C ASP A 163 -39.36 9.74 27.40
N ILE A 164 -38.17 9.20 27.18
CA ILE A 164 -37.65 8.12 28.02
C ILE A 164 -37.47 8.74 29.40
N VAL A 165 -38.40 8.44 30.29
CA VAL A 165 -38.23 8.57 31.73
C VAL A 165 -36.96 7.81 32.15
N ASP A 166 -35.86 8.55 32.28
CA ASP A 166 -34.70 8.13 33.07
C ASP A 166 -35.15 8.09 34.54
N ALA A 167 -35.29 6.88 35.07
CA ALA A 167 -35.67 6.65 36.45
C ALA A 167 -34.47 6.89 37.39
N SER A 168 -33.89 8.09 37.35
CA SER A 168 -32.80 8.47 38.25
C SER A 168 -32.89 9.85 38.90
N ASP A 169 -33.86 10.71 38.57
CA ASP A 169 -33.95 12.02 39.23
C ASP A 169 -35.38 12.41 39.65
N ALA A 170 -35.68 12.11 40.92
CA ALA A 170 -36.75 12.75 41.67
C ALA A 170 -36.12 13.26 42.97
N VAL A 171 -36.00 14.59 43.09
CA VAL A 171 -36.25 15.45 44.27
C VAL A 171 -35.40 16.73 44.14
N ALA A 172 -36.02 17.81 43.66
CA ALA A 172 -35.82 19.17 44.20
C ALA A 172 -36.83 20.16 43.59
N ASN A 173 -37.65 20.73 44.47
CA ASN A 173 -38.63 21.79 44.28
C ASN A 173 -38.18 22.99 43.42
N GLY A 174 -39.10 23.50 42.58
CA GLY A 174 -39.92 24.65 42.96
C GLY A 174 -39.66 26.01 42.28
N GLY A 175 -40.61 26.39 41.40
CA GLY A 175 -41.06 27.77 41.08
C GLY A 175 -40.17 28.57 40.12
N ASP A 176 -40.65 29.53 39.33
CA ASP A 176 -41.95 30.08 38.96
C ASP A 176 -41.65 31.11 37.83
N GLY A 177 -42.61 31.45 36.95
CA GLY A 177 -42.56 32.68 36.13
C GLY A 177 -42.59 32.59 34.59
N PHE A 178 -43.81 32.58 34.03
CA PHE A 178 -44.40 33.53 33.04
C PHE A 178 -43.46 34.65 32.49
N ASP A 179 -43.46 35.14 31.24
CA ASP A 179 -44.45 35.29 30.15
C ASP A 179 -43.70 35.77 28.86
N PRO A 180 -44.33 35.81 27.65
CA PRO A 180 -43.74 35.92 26.32
C PRO A 180 -43.98 37.31 25.64
N GLU A 181 -44.03 37.31 24.29
CA GLU A 181 -44.37 38.34 23.28
C GLU A 181 -43.17 38.76 22.40
N GLU A 182 -43.13 38.34 21.13
CA GLU A 182 -43.90 38.78 19.95
C GLU A 182 -43.42 40.12 19.36
N GLY A 183 -43.29 40.15 18.03
CA GLY A 183 -42.96 41.36 17.27
C GLY A 183 -42.52 41.08 15.84
N GLU A 184 -43.49 40.78 14.98
CA GLU A 184 -43.36 40.58 13.53
C GLU A 184 -42.85 41.80 12.73
N ALA A 185 -42.27 41.46 11.57
CA ALA A 185 -42.38 42.08 10.25
C ALA A 185 -42.06 43.57 10.02
N ASN A 186 -41.15 43.82 9.08
CA ASN A 186 -41.58 44.38 7.78
C ASN A 186 -40.48 44.28 6.71
N GLU A 187 -40.91 43.77 5.56
CA GLU A 187 -40.27 43.90 4.25
C GLU A 187 -40.28 45.37 3.79
N VAL A 188 -39.19 45.82 3.18
CA VAL A 188 -39.28 46.73 2.03
C VAL A 188 -38.12 46.51 1.07
N ASP A 189 -38.49 46.60 -0.20
CA ASP A 189 -37.87 46.17 -1.44
C ASP A 189 -36.82 47.15 -2.01
N GLY A 190 -35.98 46.63 -2.93
CA GLY A 190 -35.41 47.36 -4.06
C GLY A 190 -34.05 48.05 -3.90
N GLU A 191 -32.99 47.51 -4.52
CA GLU A 191 -32.55 47.93 -5.86
C GLU A 191 -31.15 47.39 -6.27
N GLU A 192 -31.09 46.98 -7.55
CA GLU A 192 -29.94 46.98 -8.49
C GLU A 192 -28.76 46.02 -8.31
N GLY A 193 -28.88 44.84 -8.94
CA GLY A 193 -27.75 43.99 -9.37
C GLY A 193 -27.84 43.70 -10.86
N GLY A 194 -26.89 44.25 -11.63
CA GLY A 194 -26.84 44.23 -13.09
C GLY A 194 -26.64 42.84 -13.72
N TRP A 195 -27.13 42.75 -14.96
CA TRP A 195 -27.15 41.56 -15.81
C TRP A 195 -25.75 41.19 -16.30
N ASP A 196 -25.18 40.11 -15.77
CA ASP A 196 -24.03 39.43 -16.37
C ASP A 196 -24.49 38.07 -16.91
N LEU A 197 -24.43 37.93 -18.23
CA LEU A 197 -25.17 36.96 -19.04
C LEU A 197 -24.19 36.00 -19.72
N GLU A 198 -23.36 35.34 -18.92
CA GLU A 198 -22.43 34.30 -19.35
C GLU A 198 -22.47 33.12 -18.35
N ASP A 199 -23.57 32.34 -18.39
CA ASP A 199 -23.59 30.90 -18.00
C ASP A 199 -24.97 30.27 -18.27
N LEU A 200 -25.44 30.42 -19.51
CA LEU A 200 -26.58 29.63 -20.01
C LEU A 200 -26.05 28.32 -20.60
N GLU A 201 -25.65 27.38 -19.75
CA GLU A 201 -25.46 25.98 -20.17
C GLU A 201 -26.84 25.41 -20.56
N LEU A 202 -27.11 25.40 -21.87
CA LEU A 202 -28.25 24.72 -22.46
C LEU A 202 -28.20 23.23 -22.06
N PRO A 203 -29.23 22.67 -21.41
CA PRO A 203 -29.30 21.24 -21.18
C PRO A 203 -29.20 20.51 -22.52
N GLU A 204 -28.32 19.52 -22.63
CA GLU A 204 -28.16 18.72 -23.84
C GLU A 204 -29.53 18.19 -24.33
N PRO A 205 -29.80 18.21 -25.65
CA PRO A 205 -31.06 17.71 -26.16
C PRO A 205 -31.19 16.22 -25.83
N GLU A 206 -32.15 15.89 -24.98
CA GLU A 206 -32.54 14.51 -24.72
C GLU A 206 -32.85 13.83 -26.06
N THR A 207 -31.96 12.94 -26.47
CA THR A 207 -32.34 11.84 -27.36
C THR A 207 -33.58 11.18 -26.77
N PRO A 208 -34.64 10.89 -27.57
CA PRO A 208 -35.88 10.40 -27.02
C PRO A 208 -35.66 8.98 -26.49
N LYS A 209 -35.30 8.86 -25.21
CA LYS A 209 -35.50 7.64 -24.45
C LYS A 209 -36.99 7.57 -24.22
N ALA A 210 -37.62 6.69 -24.99
CA ALA A 210 -39.03 6.33 -24.89
C ALA A 210 -39.53 6.47 -23.44
N ALA A 211 -40.33 7.51 -23.20
CA ALA A 211 -41.22 7.57 -22.06
C ALA A 211 -42.34 6.55 -22.29
N GLY A 212 -41.97 5.27 -22.28
CA GLY A 212 -42.87 4.18 -22.00
C GLY A 212 -43.10 4.20 -20.51
N ASN A 213 -44.24 4.73 -20.10
CA ASN A 213 -44.78 4.64 -18.76
C ASN A 213 -45.16 3.17 -18.47
N ALA A 214 -44.17 2.28 -18.44
CA ALA A 214 -44.28 0.89 -18.08
C ALA A 214 -43.62 0.71 -16.71
N ARG A 215 -44.47 0.53 -15.68
CA ARG A 215 -44.07 -0.02 -14.39
C ARG A 215 -43.30 -1.32 -14.62
N SER A 216 -41.97 -1.26 -14.63
CA SER A 216 -41.16 -2.47 -14.55
C SER A 216 -41.03 -2.82 -13.07
N THR A 217 -41.67 -3.91 -12.65
CA THR A 217 -41.38 -4.64 -11.40
C THR A 217 -40.03 -5.38 -11.50
N VAL A 218 -39.16 -4.95 -12.41
CA VAL A 218 -37.93 -5.64 -12.80
C VAL A 218 -36.78 -4.88 -12.18
N PHE A 219 -36.16 -5.48 -11.16
CA PHE A 219 -34.90 -4.99 -10.64
C PHE A 219 -33.83 -5.12 -11.74
N VAL A 220 -33.31 -3.99 -12.21
CA VAL A 220 -32.16 -3.94 -13.12
C VAL A 220 -30.91 -3.77 -12.28
N ALA A 221 -30.03 -4.78 -12.31
CA ALA A 221 -28.75 -4.69 -11.61
C ALA A 221 -27.90 -3.56 -12.21
N PRO A 222 -27.24 -2.73 -11.37
CA PRO A 222 -26.38 -1.67 -11.87
C PRO A 222 -25.21 -2.25 -12.67
N THR A 223 -24.85 -1.59 -13.77
CA THR A 223 -23.68 -1.97 -14.55
C THR A 223 -22.40 -1.68 -13.76
N PRO A 224 -21.45 -2.63 -13.67
CA PRO A 224 -20.19 -2.39 -13.00
C PRO A 224 -19.42 -1.26 -13.69
N GLY A 225 -18.87 -0.34 -12.89
CA GLY A 225 -17.98 0.72 -13.37
C GLY A 225 -16.64 0.16 -13.86
N MET A 226 -15.87 0.99 -14.56
CA MET A 226 -14.53 0.62 -15.00
C MET A 226 -13.60 0.42 -13.78
N PRO A 227 -12.81 -0.66 -13.74
CA PRO A 227 -11.85 -0.87 -12.66
C PRO A 227 -10.74 0.19 -12.72
N VAL A 228 -10.25 0.62 -11.55
CA VAL A 228 -9.24 1.68 -11.44
C VAL A 228 -7.96 1.36 -12.21
N SER A 229 -7.53 0.09 -12.20
CA SER A 229 -6.38 -0.37 -12.99
C SER A 229 -6.55 -0.13 -14.49
N GLN A 230 -7.76 -0.29 -15.03
CA GLN A 230 -8.05 -0.01 -16.43
C GLN A 230 -8.02 1.50 -16.72
N ILE A 231 -8.55 2.32 -15.80
CA ILE A 231 -8.49 3.79 -15.92
C ILE A 231 -7.04 4.27 -15.99
N TRP A 232 -6.16 3.75 -15.13
CA TRP A 232 -4.73 4.08 -15.17
C TRP A 232 -4.10 3.72 -16.51
N THR A 233 -4.35 2.52 -17.03
CA THR A 233 -3.79 2.09 -18.33
C THR A 233 -4.33 2.85 -19.54
N GLN A 234 -5.51 3.48 -19.43
CA GLN A 234 -6.08 4.30 -20.51
C GLN A 234 -5.54 5.73 -20.48
N LYS A 235 -5.25 6.27 -19.28
CA LYS A 235 -4.74 7.64 -19.10
C LYS A 235 -3.23 7.74 -19.25
N SER A 236 -2.51 6.65 -19.02
CA SER A 236 -1.04 6.63 -19.00
C SER A 236 -0.43 6.03 -20.26
N SER A 237 0.81 6.45 -20.56
CA SER A 237 1.70 5.79 -21.52
C SER A 237 3.02 5.36 -20.88
N LEU A 238 3.10 5.41 -19.54
CA LEU A 238 4.31 5.14 -18.76
C LEU A 238 4.34 3.69 -18.30
N ALA A 239 5.42 2.98 -18.62
CA ALA A 239 5.53 1.55 -18.30
C ALA A 239 5.41 1.26 -16.79
N GLY A 240 5.92 2.15 -15.93
CA GLY A 240 5.81 2.05 -14.47
C GLY A 240 4.36 2.02 -13.97
N GLU A 241 3.48 2.84 -14.54
CA GLU A 241 2.07 2.90 -14.14
C GLU A 241 1.27 1.71 -14.66
N HIS A 242 1.57 1.21 -15.87
CA HIS A 242 0.99 -0.03 -16.38
C HIS A 242 1.40 -1.25 -15.56
N ALA A 243 2.65 -1.27 -15.10
CA ALA A 243 3.17 -2.29 -14.21
C ALA A 243 2.50 -2.25 -12.82
N ALA A 244 2.24 -1.04 -12.30
CA ALA A 244 1.50 -0.84 -11.07
C ALA A 244 0.02 -1.26 -11.19
N ALA A 245 -0.60 -1.00 -12.33
CA ALA A 245 -1.95 -1.45 -12.66
C ALA A 245 -2.08 -2.98 -12.81
N GLY A 246 -0.96 -3.71 -12.80
CA GLY A 246 -0.92 -5.16 -12.98
C GLY A 246 -1.05 -5.61 -14.44
N ASN A 247 -1.03 -4.69 -15.40
CA ASN A 247 -1.09 -4.99 -16.83
C ASN A 247 0.33 -5.09 -17.42
N PHE A 248 1.03 -6.17 -17.08
CA PHE A 248 2.42 -6.38 -17.47
C PHE A 248 2.63 -6.50 -18.97
N ASP A 249 1.66 -7.06 -19.70
CA ASP A 249 1.77 -7.19 -21.15
C ASP A 249 1.85 -5.82 -21.84
N THR A 250 0.97 -4.88 -21.45
CA THR A 250 1.06 -3.50 -21.99
C THR A 250 2.33 -2.78 -21.55
N ALA A 251 2.76 -2.95 -20.29
CA ALA A 251 4.02 -2.40 -19.81
C ALA A 251 5.23 -2.93 -20.61
N MET A 252 5.26 -4.23 -20.89
CA MET A 252 6.30 -4.87 -21.69
C MET A 252 6.31 -4.34 -23.13
N ARG A 253 5.14 -4.20 -23.77
CA ARG A 253 5.04 -3.62 -25.12
C ARG A 253 5.54 -2.18 -25.16
N LEU A 254 5.22 -1.37 -24.15
CA LEU A 254 5.73 0.01 -24.01
C LEU A 254 7.25 0.01 -23.92
N LEU A 255 7.84 -0.82 -23.04
CA LEU A 255 9.30 -0.92 -22.89
C LEU A 255 9.99 -1.45 -24.16
N SER A 256 9.38 -2.41 -24.86
CA SER A 256 9.90 -2.89 -26.14
C SER A 256 9.95 -1.77 -27.19
N ARG A 257 8.90 -0.95 -27.28
CA ARG A 257 8.81 0.17 -28.24
C ARG A 257 9.69 1.37 -27.84
N GLN A 258 9.76 1.70 -26.55
CA GLN A 258 10.43 2.89 -26.04
C GLN A 258 11.95 2.69 -25.92
N VAL A 259 12.38 1.55 -25.41
CA VAL A 259 13.79 1.32 -25.04
C VAL A 259 14.33 -0.02 -25.58
N GLY A 260 13.65 -0.63 -26.55
CA GLY A 260 14.13 -1.82 -27.25
C GLY A 260 14.25 -3.07 -26.39
N HIS A 261 13.50 -3.16 -25.27
CA HIS A 261 13.56 -4.31 -24.38
C HIS A 261 12.99 -5.58 -25.03
N LYS A 262 13.75 -6.67 -24.95
CA LYS A 262 13.27 -8.02 -25.33
C LYS A 262 13.44 -9.04 -24.21
N ASN A 263 14.46 -8.88 -23.36
CA ASN A 263 14.66 -9.77 -22.23
C ASN A 263 14.02 -9.20 -20.97
N PHE A 264 12.88 -9.75 -20.57
CA PHE A 264 12.16 -9.34 -19.36
C PHE A 264 12.40 -10.28 -18.18
N VAL A 265 13.25 -11.30 -18.32
CA VAL A 265 13.56 -12.24 -17.24
C VAL A 265 14.11 -11.54 -16.00
N PRO A 266 15.06 -10.58 -16.10
CA PRO A 266 15.57 -9.86 -14.93
C PRO A 266 14.52 -8.97 -14.25
N LEU A 267 13.48 -8.57 -14.97
CA LEU A 267 12.43 -7.66 -14.48
C LEU A 267 11.30 -8.39 -13.74
N LYS A 268 11.21 -9.72 -13.81
CA LYS A 268 10.19 -10.51 -13.10
C LYS A 268 10.01 -10.16 -11.62
N PRO A 269 11.08 -10.12 -10.78
CA PRO A 269 10.92 -9.76 -9.36
C PRO A 269 10.44 -8.32 -9.20
N ILE A 270 10.87 -7.41 -10.08
CA ILE A 270 10.52 -5.98 -10.02
C ILE A 270 9.04 -5.76 -10.40
N PHE A 271 8.56 -6.41 -11.47
CA PHE A 271 7.13 -6.41 -11.85
C PHE A 271 6.23 -7.05 -10.78
N SER A 272 6.71 -8.09 -10.11
CA SER A 272 5.94 -8.73 -9.03
C SER A 272 5.73 -7.77 -7.85
N ILE A 273 6.77 -6.99 -7.51
CA ILE A 273 6.70 -5.98 -6.45
C ILE A 273 5.81 -4.81 -6.87
N SER A 274 5.85 -4.37 -8.13
CA SER A 274 5.03 -3.25 -8.61
C SER A 274 3.53 -3.50 -8.49
N LYS A 275 3.09 -4.76 -8.59
CA LYS A 275 1.68 -5.17 -8.40
C LYS A 275 1.18 -5.01 -6.95
N GLY A 276 2.08 -4.82 -5.98
CA GLY A 276 1.74 -4.64 -4.57
C GLY A 276 1.05 -3.32 -4.21
N GLN A 277 0.64 -2.50 -5.19
CA GLN A 277 0.05 -1.17 -4.98
C GLN A 277 -1.47 -1.18 -4.76
N SER A 278 -2.06 -2.36 -4.61
CA SER A 278 -3.43 -2.52 -4.17
C SER A 278 -3.47 -3.00 -2.73
N PHE A 279 -4.19 -2.29 -1.87
CA PHE A 279 -4.51 -2.75 -0.53
C PHE A 279 -5.69 -3.71 -0.55
N ASN A 280 -5.67 -4.75 0.27
CA ASN A 280 -6.70 -5.77 0.30
C ASN A 280 -7.45 -5.66 1.63
N LEU A 281 -8.69 -5.17 1.59
CA LEU A 281 -9.55 -4.95 2.75
C LEU A 281 -10.64 -6.01 2.84
N ARG A 282 -10.79 -6.63 4.01
CA ARG A 282 -11.89 -7.56 4.27
C ARG A 282 -13.01 -6.83 4.99
N ALA A 283 -14.07 -6.49 4.27
CA ALA A 283 -15.23 -5.79 4.84
C ALA A 283 -16.10 -6.71 5.72
N LEU A 284 -16.33 -7.95 5.26
CA LEU A 284 -17.12 -8.95 5.99
C LEU A 284 -16.37 -10.27 6.02
N ALA A 285 -16.46 -11.02 7.12
CA ALA A 285 -15.70 -12.26 7.32
C ALA A 285 -16.00 -13.33 6.23
N THR A 286 -17.25 -13.41 5.79
CA THR A 286 -17.75 -14.37 4.79
C THR A 286 -17.71 -13.84 3.36
N ALA A 287 -17.39 -12.55 3.15
CA ALA A 287 -17.32 -11.97 1.81
C ALA A 287 -15.89 -12.04 1.23
N PRO A 288 -15.77 -12.00 -0.12
CA PRO A 288 -14.49 -11.83 -0.79
C PRO A 288 -13.77 -10.57 -0.32
N VAL A 289 -12.44 -10.60 -0.38
CA VAL A 289 -11.59 -9.44 -0.06
C VAL A 289 -11.74 -8.38 -1.14
N ILE A 290 -11.91 -7.13 -0.72
CA ILE A 290 -12.02 -5.97 -1.59
C ILE A 290 -10.62 -5.43 -1.87
N SER A 291 -10.28 -5.25 -3.13
CA SER A 291 -9.02 -4.64 -3.54
C SER A 291 -9.22 -3.14 -3.73
N ILE A 292 -8.41 -2.34 -3.03
CA ILE A 292 -8.42 -0.88 -3.05
C ILE A 292 -7.13 -0.40 -3.71
N ALA A 293 -7.27 0.39 -4.75
CA ALA A 293 -6.16 1.03 -5.46
C ALA A 293 -5.57 2.17 -4.63
N VAL A 294 -4.24 2.22 -4.48
CA VAL A 294 -3.55 3.33 -3.83
C VAL A 294 -3.10 4.34 -4.89
N GLU A 295 -3.66 5.53 -4.86
CA GLU A 295 -3.37 6.63 -5.79
C GLU A 295 -2.31 7.59 -5.22
N LYS A 296 -1.48 8.16 -6.09
CA LYS A 296 -0.51 9.20 -5.73
C LYS A 296 -1.27 10.48 -5.41
N GLY A 297 -0.96 11.11 -4.27
CA GLY A 297 -1.54 12.40 -3.87
C GLY A 297 -2.99 12.33 -3.37
N TRP A 298 -3.43 11.15 -2.91
CA TRP A 298 -4.75 10.99 -2.30
C TRP A 298 -4.96 11.94 -1.11
N SER A 299 -6.12 12.61 -1.08
CA SER A 299 -6.61 13.42 0.05
C SER A 299 -8.07 13.09 0.35
N GLU A 300 -8.51 13.34 1.58
CA GLU A 300 -9.93 13.17 1.98
C GLU A 300 -10.89 14.06 1.18
N SER A 301 -10.39 15.20 0.67
CA SER A 301 -11.13 16.13 -0.19
C SER A 301 -11.19 15.71 -1.66
N SER A 302 -10.55 14.61 -2.06
CA SER A 302 -10.51 14.15 -3.45
C SER A 302 -11.88 13.64 -3.91
N ILE A 303 -12.38 14.15 -5.04
CA ILE A 303 -13.67 13.74 -5.62
C ILE A 303 -13.57 12.27 -6.06
N PRO A 304 -14.48 11.37 -5.62
CA PRO A 304 -14.40 9.93 -5.93
C PRO A 304 -14.38 9.56 -7.41
N ASN A 305 -14.86 10.45 -8.28
CA ASN A 305 -14.91 10.24 -9.73
C ASN A 305 -13.63 10.70 -10.46
N VAL A 306 -12.78 11.51 -9.81
CA VAL A 306 -11.52 11.98 -10.38
C VAL A 306 -10.38 11.11 -9.84
N ARG A 307 -10.03 10.07 -10.61
CA ARG A 307 -8.96 9.13 -10.27
C ARG A 307 -7.59 9.69 -10.66
N GLY A 308 -6.67 9.74 -9.70
CA GLY A 308 -5.26 10.08 -9.88
C GLY A 308 -4.41 8.89 -10.36
N PRO A 309 -3.12 9.11 -10.68
CA PRO A 309 -2.20 8.04 -11.08
C PRO A 309 -1.87 7.10 -9.91
N PRO A 310 -1.37 5.89 -10.18
CA PRO A 310 -0.99 4.94 -9.12
C PRO A 310 0.18 5.45 -8.26
N SER A 311 0.18 5.10 -6.97
CA SER A 311 1.29 5.41 -6.05
C SER A 311 2.45 4.43 -6.19
N LEU A 312 3.50 4.84 -6.91
CA LEU A 312 4.59 3.95 -7.30
C LEU A 312 5.50 3.53 -6.13
N VAL A 313 5.87 2.24 -6.11
CA VAL A 313 6.82 1.67 -5.12
C VAL A 313 8.24 2.18 -5.32
N PHE A 314 8.66 2.37 -6.57
CA PHE A 314 10.02 2.77 -6.92
C PHE A 314 10.07 4.28 -7.14
N THR A 315 10.92 4.95 -6.36
CA THR A 315 11.17 6.39 -6.47
C THR A 315 12.59 6.65 -6.94
N PHE A 316 12.81 7.84 -7.51
CA PHE A 316 14.15 8.26 -7.92
C PHE A 316 15.13 8.35 -6.74
N SER A 317 14.68 8.84 -5.58
CA SER A 317 15.49 8.93 -4.35
C SER A 317 16.08 7.57 -3.92
N GLN A 318 15.32 6.49 -4.05
CA GLN A 318 15.82 5.14 -3.74
C GLN A 318 16.99 4.73 -4.66
N MET A 319 17.04 5.25 -5.89
CA MET A 319 18.13 4.94 -6.82
C MET A 319 19.43 5.62 -6.41
N GLU A 320 19.36 6.84 -5.86
CA GLU A 320 20.53 7.54 -5.33
C GLU A 320 21.15 6.78 -4.16
N ASP A 321 20.33 6.24 -3.26
CA ASP A 321 20.82 5.46 -2.12
C ASP A 321 21.43 4.13 -2.56
N ARG A 322 20.83 3.45 -3.55
CA ARG A 322 21.44 2.27 -4.18
C ARG A 322 22.75 2.62 -4.87
N LEU A 323 22.85 3.78 -5.49
CA LEU A 323 24.07 4.25 -6.15
C LEU A 323 25.20 4.46 -5.14
N LYS A 324 24.92 5.10 -3.99
CA LYS A 324 25.88 5.25 -2.88
C LYS A 324 26.36 3.90 -2.36
N ALA A 325 25.45 2.93 -2.20
CA ALA A 325 25.80 1.57 -1.79
C ALA A 325 26.70 0.86 -2.83
N ALA A 326 26.42 1.02 -4.12
CA ALA A 326 27.24 0.47 -5.20
C ALA A 326 28.65 1.09 -5.24
N TYR A 327 28.78 2.40 -4.98
CA TYR A 327 30.08 3.07 -4.83
C TYR A 327 30.88 2.53 -3.65
N LYS A 328 30.23 2.34 -2.49
CA LYS A 328 30.89 1.74 -1.33
C LYS A 328 31.42 0.33 -1.65
N ALA A 329 30.59 -0.53 -2.25
CA ALA A 329 31.01 -1.87 -2.64
C ALA A 329 32.17 -1.86 -3.68
N THR A 330 32.19 -0.87 -4.58
CA THR A 330 33.28 -0.67 -5.54
C THR A 330 34.59 -0.30 -4.84
N THR A 331 34.54 0.62 -3.86
CA THR A 331 35.70 1.01 -3.05
C THR A 331 36.23 -0.14 -2.21
N GLU A 332 35.34 -0.99 -1.67
CA GLU A 332 35.69 -2.20 -0.91
C GLU A 332 36.23 -3.34 -1.78
N GLY A 333 36.20 -3.23 -3.11
CA GLY A 333 36.65 -4.27 -4.03
C GLY A 333 35.69 -5.44 -4.22
N LYS A 334 34.45 -5.33 -3.71
CA LYS A 334 33.38 -6.34 -3.87
C LYS A 334 32.70 -6.20 -5.24
N PHE A 335 33.47 -6.36 -6.32
CA PHE A 335 33.00 -6.10 -7.68
C PHE A 335 31.75 -6.88 -8.13
N PRO A 336 31.57 -8.18 -7.79
CA PRO A 336 30.34 -8.89 -8.14
C PRO A 336 29.11 -8.33 -7.44
N GLU A 337 29.25 -7.87 -6.20
CA GLU A 337 28.16 -7.23 -5.45
C GLU A 337 27.83 -5.85 -6.02
N ALA A 338 28.86 -5.02 -6.26
CA ALA A 338 28.70 -3.73 -6.90
C ALA A 338 28.01 -3.84 -8.27
N LEU A 339 28.43 -4.80 -9.08
CA LEU A 339 27.83 -5.06 -10.41
C LEU A 339 26.34 -5.38 -10.29
N ARG A 340 25.94 -6.23 -9.33
CA ARG A 340 24.52 -6.54 -9.10
C ARG A 340 23.73 -5.30 -8.70
N GLN A 341 24.27 -4.44 -7.84
CA GLN A 341 23.61 -3.20 -7.41
C GLN A 341 23.43 -2.23 -8.58
N PHE A 342 24.48 -2.02 -9.39
CA PHE A 342 24.41 -1.19 -10.59
C PHE A 342 23.40 -1.74 -11.62
N LEU A 343 23.42 -3.04 -11.89
CA LEU A 343 22.42 -3.66 -12.78
C LEU A 343 21.00 -3.50 -12.25
N ASN A 344 20.81 -3.66 -10.94
CA ASN A 344 19.51 -3.50 -10.31
C ASN A 344 18.97 -2.06 -10.48
N ILE A 345 19.83 -1.04 -10.40
CA ILE A 345 19.45 0.35 -10.71
C ILE A 345 18.98 0.45 -12.17
N LEU A 346 19.77 -0.04 -13.14
CA LEU A 346 19.38 -0.05 -14.56
C LEU A 346 18.09 -0.83 -14.81
N HIS A 347 17.80 -1.87 -14.04
CA HIS A 347 16.58 -2.66 -14.19
C HIS A 347 15.36 -2.00 -13.56
N THR A 348 15.56 -1.12 -12.58
CA THR A 348 14.45 -0.45 -11.88
C THR A 348 14.03 0.85 -12.58
N ILE A 349 14.98 1.59 -13.17
CA ILE A 349 14.74 2.88 -13.84
C ILE A 349 13.54 2.88 -14.82
N PRO A 350 13.31 1.86 -15.67
CA PRO A 350 12.20 1.89 -16.64
C PRO A 350 10.80 1.89 -16.00
N LEU A 351 10.71 1.64 -14.69
CA LEU A 351 9.45 1.60 -13.93
C LEU A 351 9.30 2.79 -12.96
N ILE A 352 10.26 3.73 -12.95
CA ILE A 352 10.18 4.95 -12.17
C ILE A 352 9.38 5.99 -12.97
N VAL A 353 8.55 6.76 -12.27
CA VAL A 353 7.92 7.96 -12.82
C VAL A 353 8.36 9.18 -12.04
N VAL A 354 8.77 10.21 -12.77
CA VAL A 354 9.23 11.51 -12.27
C VAL A 354 8.32 12.62 -12.76
N ASP A 355 8.25 13.72 -12.02
CA ASP A 355 7.24 14.75 -12.23
C ASP A 355 7.72 15.85 -13.20
N SER A 356 9.04 16.09 -13.25
CA SER A 356 9.61 17.18 -14.05
C SER A 356 10.57 16.73 -15.15
N ARG A 357 10.68 17.54 -16.21
CA ARG A 357 11.67 17.35 -17.27
C ARG A 357 13.12 17.42 -16.77
N ARG A 358 13.38 18.16 -15.68
CA ARG A 358 14.71 18.21 -15.05
C ARG A 358 15.09 16.85 -14.47
N GLU A 359 14.17 16.24 -13.73
CA GLU A 359 14.35 14.88 -13.18
C GLU A 359 14.51 13.83 -14.30
N VAL A 360 13.86 14.01 -15.46
CA VAL A 360 14.08 13.14 -16.63
C VAL A 360 15.55 13.19 -17.08
N ASP A 361 16.16 14.36 -17.10
CA ASP A 361 17.56 14.51 -17.49
C ASP A 361 18.50 13.92 -16.43
N GLU A 362 18.17 14.05 -15.14
CA GLU A 362 18.89 13.39 -14.04
C GLU A 362 18.79 11.85 -14.12
N VAL A 363 17.63 11.30 -14.48
CA VAL A 363 17.44 9.86 -14.73
C VAL A 363 18.32 9.39 -15.89
N LYS A 364 18.41 10.17 -16.98
CA LYS A 364 19.30 9.85 -18.10
C LYS A 364 20.76 9.89 -17.68
N GLU A 365 21.17 10.91 -16.94
CA GLU A 365 22.53 11.00 -16.39
C GLU A 365 22.85 9.80 -15.49
N LEU A 366 21.89 9.36 -14.67
CA LEU A 366 22.05 8.16 -13.84
C LEU A 366 22.27 6.91 -14.70
N ILE A 367 21.54 6.73 -15.81
CA ILE A 367 21.79 5.62 -16.76
C ILE A 367 23.23 5.72 -17.30
N GLU A 368 23.70 6.93 -17.63
CA GLU A 368 25.05 7.14 -18.12
C GLU A 368 26.12 6.82 -17.08
N ILE A 369 25.90 7.19 -15.82
CA ILE A 369 26.81 6.84 -14.74
C ILE A 369 26.85 5.32 -14.59
N VAL A 370 25.68 4.70 -14.42
CA VAL A 370 25.60 3.27 -14.11
C VAL A 370 26.14 2.41 -15.25
N ARG A 371 25.93 2.77 -16.52
CA ARG A 371 26.50 2.00 -17.66
C ARG A 371 28.03 1.99 -17.64
N GLU A 372 28.67 3.10 -17.28
CA GLU A 372 30.13 3.23 -17.25
C GLU A 372 30.72 2.35 -16.15
N TYR A 373 30.07 2.29 -14.99
CA TYR A 373 30.45 1.38 -13.92
C TYR A 373 30.23 -0.08 -14.28
N VAL A 374 29.10 -0.44 -14.89
CA VAL A 374 28.83 -1.83 -15.31
C VAL A 374 29.86 -2.28 -16.34
N LEU A 375 30.13 -1.46 -17.37
CA LEU A 375 31.13 -1.74 -18.39
C LEU A 375 32.52 -1.96 -17.79
N GLY A 376 32.94 -1.02 -16.95
CA GLY A 376 34.23 -1.07 -16.28
C GLY A 376 34.40 -2.28 -15.35
N LEU A 377 33.42 -2.54 -14.50
CA LEU A 377 33.45 -3.68 -13.58
C LEU A 377 33.42 -5.03 -14.31
N ARG A 378 32.66 -5.15 -15.41
CA ARG A 378 32.68 -6.37 -16.23
C ARG A 378 34.03 -6.60 -16.88
N MET A 379 34.69 -5.55 -17.40
CA MET A 379 36.05 -5.67 -17.93
C MET A 379 37.04 -6.12 -16.85
N GLU A 380 36.96 -5.55 -15.65
CA GLU A 380 37.85 -5.89 -14.54
C GLU A 380 37.63 -7.32 -14.04
N LEU A 381 36.38 -7.79 -13.97
CA LEU A 381 36.08 -9.19 -13.68
C LEU A 381 36.63 -10.10 -14.78
N LYS A 382 36.43 -9.74 -16.06
CA LYS A 382 36.95 -10.54 -17.18
C LYS A 382 38.48 -10.62 -17.19
N ARG A 383 39.14 -9.51 -16.82
CA ARG A 383 40.60 -9.44 -16.66
C ARG A 383 41.10 -10.40 -15.59
N LYS A 384 40.38 -10.52 -14.46
CA LYS A 384 40.72 -11.44 -13.37
C LYS A 384 40.51 -12.91 -13.72
N GLU A 385 39.59 -13.22 -14.64
CA GLU A 385 39.37 -14.59 -15.15
C GLU A 385 40.47 -15.05 -16.10
N LEU A 386 40.96 -14.16 -16.96
CA LEU A 386 42.02 -14.46 -17.91
C LEU A 386 43.34 -14.62 -17.15
N LYS A 387 43.96 -15.81 -17.17
CA LYS A 387 45.28 -16.04 -16.53
C LYS A 387 46.44 -16.14 -17.53
N ASP A 388 46.16 -16.59 -18.75
CA ASP A 388 47.20 -16.99 -19.70
C ASP A 388 47.55 -15.89 -20.72
N ASN A 389 46.69 -14.89 -20.91
CA ASN A 389 46.91 -13.80 -21.87
C ASN A 389 47.23 -12.48 -21.19
N VAL A 390 48.51 -12.28 -20.91
CA VAL A 390 49.05 -11.11 -20.19
C VAL A 390 48.88 -9.80 -20.98
N ASN A 391 48.96 -9.83 -22.31
CA ASN A 391 48.73 -8.65 -23.15
C ASN A 391 47.27 -8.21 -23.06
N ARG A 392 46.34 -9.17 -23.17
CA ARG A 392 44.90 -8.88 -23.04
C ARG A 392 44.53 -8.36 -21.65
N GLN A 393 45.20 -8.83 -20.60
CA GLN A 393 45.00 -8.28 -19.26
C GLN A 393 45.39 -6.80 -19.16
N GLN A 394 46.49 -6.40 -19.81
CA GLN A 394 46.94 -5.01 -19.85
C GLN A 394 45.99 -4.15 -20.67
N GLU A 395 45.55 -4.63 -21.83
CA GLU A 395 44.55 -3.96 -22.67
C GLU A 395 43.25 -3.69 -21.90
N LEU A 396 42.68 -4.69 -21.23
CA LEU A 396 41.44 -4.50 -20.44
C LEU A 396 41.63 -3.51 -19.29
N ALA A 397 42.80 -3.51 -18.63
CA ALA A 397 43.11 -2.53 -17.60
C ALA A 397 43.22 -1.12 -18.18
N ALA A 398 43.83 -0.98 -19.36
CA ALA A 398 43.95 0.29 -20.09
C ALA A 398 42.58 0.80 -20.58
N TYR A 399 41.72 -0.06 -21.10
CA TYR A 399 40.37 0.34 -21.52
C TYR A 399 39.51 0.83 -20.35
N PHE A 400 39.69 0.21 -19.17
CA PHE A 400 38.97 0.63 -17.98
C PHE A 400 39.36 2.06 -17.53
N THR A 401 40.57 2.56 -17.85
CA THR A 401 40.94 3.94 -17.54
C THR A 401 40.18 4.99 -18.36
N ASN A 402 39.47 4.57 -19.42
CA ASN A 402 38.66 5.46 -20.26
C ASN A 402 37.19 5.55 -19.80
N CYS A 403 36.76 4.71 -18.84
CA CYS A 403 35.41 4.78 -18.29
C CYS A 403 35.22 6.05 -17.45
N LYS A 404 34.04 6.67 -17.51
CA LYS A 404 33.75 7.91 -16.76
C LYS A 404 33.29 7.60 -15.33
N LEU A 405 34.24 7.36 -14.43
CA LEU A 405 33.94 7.06 -13.01
C LEU A 405 34.15 8.28 -12.10
N GLN A 406 33.70 8.18 -10.85
CA GLN A 406 34.06 9.14 -9.81
C GLN A 406 35.57 9.13 -9.58
N ARG A 407 36.14 10.30 -9.26
CA ARG A 407 37.60 10.48 -9.06
C ARG A 407 38.22 9.45 -8.12
N VAL A 408 37.51 9.06 -7.05
CA VAL A 408 37.98 8.04 -6.11
C VAL A 408 38.25 6.71 -6.80
N HIS A 409 37.32 6.24 -7.62
CA HIS A 409 37.45 4.99 -8.37
C HIS A 409 38.42 5.12 -9.55
N MET A 410 38.43 6.26 -10.26
CA MET A 410 39.40 6.51 -11.34
C MET A 410 40.85 6.38 -10.85
N ARG A 411 41.17 6.89 -9.66
CA ARG A 411 42.50 6.73 -9.07
C ARG A 411 42.88 5.28 -8.82
N LEU A 412 41.93 4.44 -8.40
CA LEU A 412 42.16 3.01 -8.20
C LEU A 412 42.43 2.29 -9.53
N VAL A 413 41.63 2.59 -10.55
CA VAL A 413 41.77 2.00 -11.89
C VAL A 413 43.11 2.40 -12.52
N LEU A 414 43.45 3.70 -12.51
CA LEU A 414 44.73 4.21 -13.01
C LEU A 414 45.94 3.61 -12.27
N SER A 415 45.86 3.51 -10.93
CA SER A 415 46.93 2.89 -10.14
C SER A 415 47.12 1.41 -10.47
N ASN A 416 46.04 0.68 -10.77
CA ASN A 416 46.10 -0.73 -11.14
C ASN A 416 46.68 -0.89 -12.55
N ALA A 417 46.20 -0.11 -13.53
CA ALA A 417 46.71 -0.12 -14.91
C ALA A 417 48.21 0.23 -14.96
N MET A 418 48.62 1.29 -14.26
CA MET A 418 50.03 1.66 -14.12
C MET A 418 50.89 0.50 -13.59
N ALA A 419 50.45 -0.16 -12.52
CA ALA A 419 51.20 -1.26 -11.90
C ALA A 419 51.29 -2.50 -12.82
N LEU A 420 50.24 -2.79 -13.59
CA LEU A 420 50.23 -3.90 -14.55
C LEU A 420 51.19 -3.66 -15.71
N CYS A 421 51.10 -2.50 -16.36
CA CYS A 421 51.97 -2.16 -17.48
C CYS A 421 53.45 -2.09 -17.05
N TYR A 422 53.73 -1.54 -15.86
CA TYR A 422 55.09 -1.50 -15.33
C TYR A 422 55.68 -2.90 -15.11
N LYS A 423 54.90 -3.84 -14.53
CA LYS A 423 55.34 -5.22 -14.30
C LYS A 423 55.67 -5.96 -15.61
N GLN A 424 54.96 -5.63 -16.69
CA GLN A 424 55.14 -6.26 -18.00
C GLN A 424 56.10 -5.50 -18.92
N LYS A 425 56.89 -4.55 -18.36
CA LYS A 425 57.89 -3.76 -19.09
C LYS A 425 57.31 -2.91 -20.23
N ASN A 426 56.04 -2.55 -20.13
CA ASN A 426 55.40 -1.53 -20.98
C ASN A 426 55.53 -0.17 -20.30
N PHE A 427 56.75 0.39 -20.39
CA PHE A 427 57.17 1.58 -19.66
C PHE A 427 56.55 2.88 -20.18
N ALA A 428 56.42 3.07 -21.50
CA ALA A 428 55.83 4.29 -22.07
C ALA A 428 54.34 4.39 -21.73
N THR A 429 53.62 3.27 -21.82
CA THR A 429 52.21 3.19 -21.42
C THR A 429 52.05 3.34 -19.90
N ALA A 430 52.92 2.74 -19.09
CA ALA A 430 52.90 2.92 -17.63
C ALA A 430 53.19 4.37 -17.20
N GLU A 431 54.11 5.06 -17.86
CA GLU A 431 54.41 6.48 -17.62
C GLU A 431 53.19 7.36 -17.89
N HIS A 432 52.46 7.08 -18.98
CA HIS A 432 51.23 7.78 -19.32
C HIS A 432 50.16 7.63 -18.22
N PHE A 433 49.92 6.41 -17.73
CA PHE A 433 48.98 6.20 -16.62
C PHE A 433 49.44 6.84 -15.31
N ALA A 434 50.74 6.87 -15.04
CA ALA A 434 51.28 7.57 -13.89
C ALA A 434 51.03 9.09 -13.97
N ARG A 435 51.11 9.68 -15.17
CA ARG A 435 50.77 11.09 -15.42
C ARG A 435 49.29 11.38 -15.18
N LEU A 436 48.41 10.58 -15.81
CA LEU A 436 46.96 10.68 -15.60
C LEU A 436 46.56 10.49 -14.12
N LEU A 437 47.23 9.59 -13.41
CA LEU A 437 46.99 9.38 -11.99
C LEU A 437 47.34 10.63 -11.16
N LEU A 438 48.44 11.32 -11.48
CA LEU A 438 48.83 12.56 -10.82
C LEU A 438 47.86 13.71 -11.11
N GLU A 439 47.37 13.83 -12.34
CA GLU A 439 46.33 14.81 -12.72
C GLU A 439 45.02 14.58 -11.95
N ASN A 440 44.69 13.33 -11.61
CA ASN A 440 43.51 12.96 -10.83
C ASN A 440 43.66 13.15 -9.32
N SER A 441 44.65 13.90 -8.84
CA SER A 441 44.87 14.24 -7.42
C SER A 441 44.87 13.00 -6.49
N PRO A 442 45.89 12.14 -6.60
CA PRO A 442 46.00 10.91 -5.84
C PRO A 442 46.38 11.17 -4.38
N ASN A 443 46.20 10.18 -3.51
CA ASN A 443 46.71 10.27 -2.14
C ASN A 443 48.25 10.29 -2.14
N GLU A 444 48.89 10.75 -1.05
CA GLU A 444 50.35 10.91 -1.02
C GLU A 444 51.12 9.60 -1.35
N VAL A 445 50.59 8.46 -0.92
CA VAL A 445 51.20 7.14 -1.16
C VAL A 445 51.18 6.79 -2.64
N GLN A 446 50.02 6.95 -3.30
CA GLN A 446 49.86 6.75 -4.74
C GLN A 446 50.67 7.78 -5.53
N ALA A 447 50.70 9.04 -5.10
CA ALA A 447 51.47 10.10 -5.73
C ALA A 447 52.98 9.80 -5.74
N LYS A 448 53.53 9.36 -4.60
CA LYS A 448 54.95 8.95 -4.48
C LYS A 448 55.26 7.80 -5.44
N LYS A 449 54.41 6.76 -5.48
CA LYS A 449 54.57 5.62 -6.40
C LYS A 449 54.48 6.06 -7.87
N ALA A 450 53.52 6.90 -8.23
CA ALA A 450 53.37 7.40 -9.59
C ALA A 450 54.60 8.19 -10.07
N ARG A 451 55.13 9.09 -9.22
CA ARG A 451 56.37 9.83 -9.53
C ARG A 451 57.58 8.91 -9.69
N GLN A 452 57.69 7.88 -8.84
CA GLN A 452 58.76 6.89 -8.96
C GLN A 452 58.66 6.12 -10.28
N VAL A 453 57.46 5.67 -10.66
CA VAL A 453 57.23 5.00 -11.95
C VAL A 453 57.58 5.93 -13.11
N GLN A 454 57.17 7.20 -13.08
CA GLN A 454 57.55 8.16 -14.12
C GLN A 454 59.06 8.30 -14.29
N GLN A 455 59.80 8.47 -13.18
CA GLN A 455 61.26 8.58 -13.23
C GLN A 455 61.92 7.32 -13.77
N GLN A 456 61.41 6.14 -13.40
CA GLN A 456 61.96 4.85 -13.82
C GLN A 456 61.61 4.47 -15.28
N CYS A 457 60.51 5.00 -15.81
CA CYS A 457 60.03 4.73 -17.17
C CYS A 457 60.49 5.75 -18.19
N ASN A 458 60.94 6.93 -17.76
CA ASN A 458 61.30 8.04 -18.65
C ASN A 458 62.29 7.61 -19.74
N GLY A 459 61.90 7.80 -21.01
CA GLY A 459 62.72 7.47 -22.19
C GLY A 459 62.77 5.98 -22.57
N LYS A 460 62.02 5.09 -21.89
CA LYS A 460 61.95 3.66 -22.22
C LYS A 460 60.73 3.36 -23.10
N GLN A 461 60.91 2.45 -24.05
CA GLN A 461 59.84 1.99 -24.96
C GLN A 461 59.04 0.84 -24.35
N ASP A 462 57.86 0.60 -24.90
CA ASP A 462 57.03 -0.55 -24.55
C ASP A 462 57.60 -1.85 -25.13
N SER A 463 57.54 -2.93 -24.36
CA SER A 463 58.08 -4.25 -24.77
C SER A 463 57.08 -5.04 -25.63
N HIS A 464 55.78 -4.80 -25.45
CA HIS A 464 54.71 -5.48 -26.16
C HIS A 464 53.79 -4.45 -26.83
N GLU A 465 53.41 -4.74 -28.08
CA GLU A 465 52.38 -3.97 -28.77
C GLU A 465 50.99 -4.32 -28.19
N LEU A 466 50.30 -3.30 -27.70
CA LEU A 466 48.94 -3.41 -27.16
C LEU A 466 47.96 -2.79 -28.15
N ASN A 467 46.76 -3.35 -28.29
CA ASN A 467 45.66 -2.70 -29.02
C ASN A 467 45.07 -1.53 -28.19
N TYR A 468 45.89 -0.54 -27.86
CA TYR A 468 45.49 0.60 -27.05
C TYR A 468 46.25 1.83 -27.53
N ASP A 469 45.50 2.88 -27.89
CA ASP A 469 46.06 4.16 -28.28
C ASP A 469 45.37 5.25 -27.45
N TYR A 470 46.13 5.84 -26.53
CA TYR A 470 45.65 6.89 -25.64
C TYR A 470 45.50 8.25 -26.33
N ARG A 471 46.05 8.42 -27.54
CA ARG A 471 45.98 9.69 -28.29
C ARG A 471 44.73 9.78 -29.15
N ASN A 472 44.14 8.64 -29.49
CA ASN A 472 42.94 8.55 -30.30
C ASN A 472 41.72 8.26 -29.41
N PRO A 473 40.76 9.19 -29.27
CA PRO A 473 39.55 8.95 -28.48
C PRO A 473 38.79 7.70 -28.96
N PHE A 474 38.40 6.85 -28.01
CA PHE A 474 37.66 5.63 -28.29
C PHE A 474 36.55 5.40 -27.26
N VAL A 475 35.62 4.52 -27.61
CA VAL A 475 34.64 3.93 -26.68
C VAL A 475 34.85 2.43 -26.67
N VAL A 476 34.65 1.77 -25.54
CA VAL A 476 34.87 0.33 -25.44
C VAL A 476 33.60 -0.43 -25.82
N CYS A 477 33.73 -1.44 -26.66
CA CYS A 477 32.62 -2.33 -26.99
C CYS A 477 32.12 -3.08 -25.74
N GLY A 478 30.82 -2.99 -25.47
CA GLY A 478 30.21 -3.58 -24.26
C GLY A 478 30.23 -5.11 -24.17
N SER A 479 30.55 -5.83 -25.25
CA SER A 479 30.58 -7.30 -25.29
C SER A 479 31.98 -7.86 -25.51
N THR A 480 32.70 -7.40 -26.54
CA THR A 480 34.03 -7.90 -26.89
C THR A 480 35.16 -7.22 -26.11
N TYR A 481 34.87 -6.07 -25.49
CA TYR A 481 35.83 -5.20 -24.82
C TYR A 481 36.99 -4.77 -25.73
N VAL A 482 36.70 -4.54 -27.01
CA VAL A 482 37.64 -3.96 -27.98
C VAL A 482 37.37 -2.46 -28.10
N PRO A 483 38.40 -1.61 -28.23
CA PRO A 483 38.21 -0.18 -28.42
C PRO A 483 37.62 0.09 -29.81
N ILE A 484 36.64 0.97 -29.86
CA ILE A 484 36.02 1.49 -31.05
C ILE A 484 36.47 2.95 -31.19
N TYR A 485 37.42 3.18 -32.09
CA TYR A 485 38.04 4.49 -32.27
C TYR A 485 37.12 5.44 -33.03
N ARG A 486 37.30 6.75 -32.80
CA ARG A 486 36.52 7.78 -33.48
C ARG A 486 36.59 7.62 -35.00
N GLY A 487 35.43 7.56 -35.65
CA GLY A 487 35.29 7.37 -37.10
C GLY A 487 35.04 5.92 -37.52
N GLN A 488 35.19 4.95 -36.62
CA GLN A 488 34.73 3.58 -36.86
C GLN A 488 33.20 3.49 -36.72
N LYS A 489 32.59 2.54 -37.44
CA LYS A 489 31.15 2.26 -37.32
C LYS A 489 30.88 1.59 -35.98
N ASP A 490 29.89 2.10 -35.27
CA ASP A 490 29.45 1.57 -33.98
C ASP A 490 27.93 1.58 -33.89
N ILE A 491 27.39 0.72 -33.03
CA ILE A 491 25.96 0.59 -32.80
C ILE A 491 25.71 0.77 -31.31
N SER A 492 24.67 1.52 -30.94
CA SER A 492 24.31 1.75 -29.55
C SER A 492 23.17 0.84 -29.09
N CYS A 493 23.16 0.56 -27.78
CA CYS A 493 21.97 0.05 -27.11
C CYS A 493 20.95 1.18 -26.97
N ALA A 494 19.72 0.96 -27.42
CA ALA A 494 18.63 1.95 -27.35
C ALA A 494 18.22 2.35 -25.93
N TYR A 495 18.59 1.54 -24.93
CA TYR A 495 18.31 1.82 -23.52
C TYR A 495 19.48 2.50 -22.80
N CYS A 496 20.58 1.77 -22.58
CA CYS A 496 21.69 2.28 -21.78
C CYS A 496 22.68 3.13 -22.58
N GLY A 497 22.61 3.14 -23.91
CA GLY A 497 23.53 3.91 -24.76
C GLY A 497 24.96 3.32 -24.89
N SER A 498 25.22 2.15 -24.31
CA SER A 498 26.50 1.44 -24.49
C SER A 498 26.77 1.16 -25.97
N ARG A 499 28.03 1.29 -26.40
CA ARG A 499 28.44 1.10 -27.79
C ARG A 499 28.95 -0.31 -28.05
N PHE A 500 28.73 -0.78 -29.26
CA PHE A 500 29.07 -2.13 -29.72
C PHE A 500 29.62 -2.11 -31.14
N VAL A 501 30.45 -3.10 -31.45
CA VAL A 501 30.88 -3.34 -32.83
C VAL A 501 29.68 -3.84 -33.66
N PRO A 502 29.63 -3.56 -34.98
CA PRO A 502 28.46 -3.88 -35.81
C PRO A 502 28.05 -5.36 -35.81
N ASN A 503 28.98 -6.28 -35.60
CA ASN A 503 28.72 -7.73 -35.56
C ASN A 503 27.79 -8.17 -34.41
N ILE A 504 27.53 -7.28 -33.44
CA ILE A 504 26.69 -7.55 -32.26
C ILE A 504 25.26 -7.00 -32.46
N GLU A 505 24.97 -6.37 -33.60
CA GLU A 505 23.62 -5.90 -33.93
C GLU A 505 22.57 -7.02 -33.80
N GLY A 506 21.42 -6.68 -33.22
CA GLY A 506 20.33 -7.64 -33.01
C GLY A 506 20.53 -8.59 -31.82
N GLN A 507 21.71 -8.60 -31.19
CA GLN A 507 21.95 -9.38 -29.97
C GLN A 507 21.49 -8.63 -28.72
N LEU A 508 21.31 -9.38 -27.63
CA LEU A 508 21.00 -8.80 -26.33
C LEU A 508 22.21 -7.98 -25.82
N CYS A 509 21.96 -6.76 -25.38
CA CYS A 509 22.97 -5.90 -24.78
C CYS A 509 23.54 -6.58 -23.53
N THR A 510 24.84 -6.88 -23.55
CA THR A 510 25.55 -7.47 -22.42
C THR A 510 25.68 -6.49 -21.26
N ILE A 511 25.49 -5.19 -21.43
CA ILE A 511 25.61 -4.22 -20.32
C ILE A 511 24.32 -4.15 -19.51
N CYS A 512 23.19 -3.81 -20.13
CA CYS A 512 21.92 -3.71 -19.42
C CYS A 512 21.18 -5.05 -19.27
N GLU A 513 21.47 -6.05 -20.11
CA GLU A 513 20.81 -7.36 -20.13
C GLU A 513 19.30 -7.34 -20.45
N LEU A 514 18.76 -6.21 -20.90
CA LEU A 514 17.33 -6.01 -21.17
C LEU A 514 17.04 -5.75 -22.64
N ALA A 515 17.78 -4.81 -23.24
CA ALA A 515 17.52 -4.29 -24.57
C ALA A 515 18.37 -4.95 -25.65
N VAL A 516 17.88 -4.89 -26.89
CA VAL A 516 18.64 -5.34 -28.08
C VAL A 516 19.51 -4.21 -28.62
N VAL A 517 20.74 -4.57 -28.99
CA VAL A 517 21.70 -3.64 -29.61
C VAL A 517 21.21 -3.25 -31.00
N GLY A 518 21.14 -1.95 -31.29
CA GLY A 518 20.65 -1.42 -32.56
C GLY A 518 19.13 -1.47 -32.74
N ALA A 519 18.37 -1.73 -31.67
CA ALA A 519 16.91 -1.67 -31.76
C ALA A 519 16.44 -0.24 -32.07
N ASP A 520 15.48 -0.12 -32.99
CA ASP A 520 14.78 1.14 -33.23
C ASP A 520 13.80 1.40 -32.09
N ALA A 521 13.97 2.53 -31.39
CA ALA A 521 13.23 2.83 -30.18
C ALA A 521 13.04 4.34 -30.01
N SER A 522 11.89 4.76 -29.46
CA SER A 522 11.54 6.18 -29.31
C SER A 522 12.31 6.91 -28.21
N GLY A 523 12.96 6.19 -27.30
CA GLY A 523 13.60 6.70 -26.10
C GLY A 523 12.78 6.44 -24.83
N LEU A 524 13.44 6.55 -23.67
CA LEU A 524 12.84 6.33 -22.35
C LEU A 524 11.76 7.38 -22.05
N LEU A 525 10.56 6.89 -21.72
CA LEU A 525 9.46 7.70 -21.19
C LEU A 525 9.26 7.38 -19.70
N CYS A 526 9.61 8.32 -18.84
CA CYS A 526 9.51 8.21 -17.38
C CYS A 526 8.82 9.43 -16.73
N SER A 527 8.27 10.37 -17.50
CA SER A 527 7.50 11.50 -16.96
C SER A 527 6.27 11.77 -17.83
N PRO A 528 5.13 12.18 -17.25
CA PRO A 528 3.97 12.65 -18.02
C PRO A 528 4.26 13.91 -18.87
N THR A 529 5.38 14.59 -18.62
CA THR A 529 5.79 15.79 -19.35
C THR A 529 6.46 15.51 -20.70
N GLN A 530 6.76 14.25 -21.01
CA GLN A 530 7.33 13.78 -22.28
C GLN A 530 6.23 13.31 -23.22
#